data_AF-A0A7G6U104-F1
#
_entry.id   AF-A0A7G6U104-F1
#
_cell.length_a   1.000
_cell.length_b   1.000
_cell.length_c   1.000
_cell.angle_alpha   90.00
_cell.angle_beta   90.00
_cell.angle_gamma   90.00
#
_symmetry.space_group_name_H-M   'P 1'
#
loop_
_entity.id
_entity.type
_entity.pdbx_description
1 polymer ?
#
loop_
_entity_poly.entity_id
_entity_poly.type
_entity_poly.pdbx_seq_one_letter_code
_entity_poly.pdbx_strand_id
1 'polypeptide(L)' 'MRQGTSFRLMASDAARQAKEATDQAEALRLLQMAHYWISAADNEDWLNANSIHHPVRSLGSD' A
#
# COMPACT_ATOMS: atom_id res chain seq x y z
N MET A 1 -16.45 -11.60 -1.27
CA MET A 1 -15.57 -10.43 -1.37
C MET A 1 -14.19 -10.94 -1.74
N ARG A 2 -13.73 -10.73 -2.97
CA ARG A 2 -12.36 -11.10 -3.37
C ARG A 2 -11.42 -10.28 -2.46
N GLN A 3 -10.67 -10.95 -1.60
CA GLN A 3 -9.57 -10.31 -0.88
C GLN A 3 -8.59 -9.82 -1.95
N GLY A 4 -8.72 -8.55 -2.34
CA GLY A 4 -7.72 -7.89 -3.15
C GLY A 4 -6.41 -7.95 -2.38
N THR A 5 -5.36 -8.44 -3.02
CA THR A 5 -4.04 -8.59 -2.40
C THR A 5 -3.61 -7.25 -1.82
N SER A 6 -3.57 -7.13 -0.49
CA SER A 6 -3.20 -5.87 0.18
C SER A 6 -1.77 -5.50 -0.19
N PHE A 7 -1.53 -4.21 -0.49
CA PHE A 7 -0.19 -3.68 -0.75
C PHE A 7 0.81 -4.04 0.35
N ARG A 8 0.36 -4.11 1.61
CA ARG A 8 1.18 -4.54 2.75
C ARG A 8 1.64 -6.00 2.66
N LEU A 9 0.79 -6.90 2.14
CA LEU A 9 1.15 -8.30 1.91
C LEU A 9 2.19 -8.40 0.79
N MET A 10 2.02 -7.64 -0.29
CA MET A 10 3.00 -7.60 -1.39
C MET A 10 4.35 -7.03 -0.93
N ALA A 11 4.34 -5.98 -0.10
CA ALA A 11 5.56 -5.44 0.49
C ALA A 11 6.27 -6.46 1.39
N SER A 12 5.51 -7.17 2.23
CA SER A 12 6.04 -8.18 3.14
C SER A 12 6.66 -9.35 2.39
N ASP A 13 6.00 -9.83 1.32
CA ASP A 13 6.52 -10.94 0.52
C ASP A 13 7.78 -10.52 -0.27
N ALA A 14 7.80 -9.32 -0.86
CA ALA A 14 9.00 -8.80 -1.52
C ALA A 14 10.19 -8.65 -0.55
N ALA A 15 9.95 -8.17 0.67
CA ALA A 15 10.98 -8.08 1.71
C ALA A 15 11.48 -9.47 2.16
N ARG A 16 10.58 -10.46 2.26
CA ARG A 16 10.96 -11.85 2.57
C ARG A 16 11.83 -12.44 1.46
N GLN A 17 11.43 -12.27 0.20
CA GLN A 17 12.23 -12.72 -0.94
C GLN A 17 13.60 -12.02 -0.99
N ALA A 18 13.67 -10.72 -0.67
CA ALA A 18 14.94 -10.00 -0.61
C ALA A 18 15.91 -10.57 0.44
N LYS A 19 15.39 -11.06 1.57
CA LYS A 19 16.18 -11.71 2.62
C LYS A 19 16.69 -13.08 2.20
N GLU A 20 15.93 -13.78 1.35
CA GLU A 20 16.28 -15.11 0.82
C GLU A 20 17.16 -15.02 -0.44
N ALA A 21 17.27 -13.84 -1.06
CA ALA A 21 18.05 -13.63 -2.28
C ALA A 21 19.56 -13.73 -2.03
N THR A 22 20.23 -14.53 -2.85
CA THR A 22 21.68 -14.72 -2.82
C THR A 22 22.42 -13.63 -3.60
N ASP A 23 21.77 -13.04 -4.62
CA ASP A 23 22.30 -11.93 -5.39
C ASP A 23 21.94 -10.59 -4.74
N GLN A 24 22.97 -9.77 -4.50
CA GLN A 24 22.81 -8.45 -3.90
C GLN A 24 22.01 -7.50 -4.80
N ALA A 25 22.13 -7.60 -6.13
CA ALA A 25 21.37 -6.75 -7.03
C ALA A 25 19.87 -7.08 -7.00
N GLU A 26 19.54 -8.38 -6.96
CA GLU A 26 18.17 -8.86 -6.79
C GLU A 26 17.59 -8.46 -5.43
N ALA A 27 18.35 -8.62 -4.34
CA ALA A 27 17.91 -8.20 -3.00
C ALA A 27 17.56 -6.70 -2.96
N LEU A 28 18.40 -5.84 -3.54
CA LEU A 28 18.14 -4.40 -3.62
C LEU A 28 16.89 -4.08 -4.45
N ARG A 29 16.70 -4.75 -5.58
CA ARG A 29 15.50 -4.60 -6.42
C ARG A 29 14.23 -4.97 -5.64
N LEU A 30 14.25 -6.09 -4.92
CA LEU A 30 13.12 -6.56 -4.13
C LEU A 30 12.81 -5.61 -2.97
N LEU A 31 13.83 -5.05 -2.32
CA LEU A 31 13.65 -4.01 -1.29
C LEU A 31 13.04 -2.73 -1.87
N GLN A 32 13.45 -2.30 -3.07
CA GLN A 32 12.85 -1.15 -3.75
C GLN A 32 11.37 -1.40 -4.09
N MET A 33 11.04 -2.61 -4.53
CA MET A 33 9.64 -3.03 -4.74
C MET A 33 8.85 -3.02 -3.44
N ALA A 34 9.40 -3.56 -2.35
CA ALA A 34 8.75 -3.54 -1.04
C ALA A 34 8.45 -2.10 -0.59
N HIS A 35 9.41 -1.20 -0.77
CA HIS A 35 9.25 0.21 -0.42
C HIS A 35 8.15 0.89 -1.25
N TYR A 36 8.10 0.63 -2.56
CA TYR A 36 7.02 1.12 -3.43
C TYR A 36 5.64 0.66 -2.94
N TRP A 37 5.51 -0.61 -2.57
CA TRP A 37 4.23 -1.14 -2.06
C TRP A 37 3.83 -0.56 -0.71
N ILE A 38 4.78 -0.26 0.17
CA ILE A 38 4.50 0.47 1.42
C ILE A 38 3.93 1.85 1.10
N SER A 39 4.58 2.62 0.21
CA SER A 39 4.07 3.94 -0.18
C SER A 39 2.69 3.88 -0.82
N ALA A 40 2.39 2.84 -1.61
CA ALA A 40 1.06 2.62 -2.16
C ALA A 40 0.02 2.33 -1.05
N ALA A 41 0.37 1.51 -0.05
CA ALA A 41 -0.48 1.25 1.10
C ALA A 41 -0.78 2.51 1.92
N ASP A 42 0.24 3.33 2.18
CA ASP A 42 0.08 4.57 2.94
C ASP A 42 -0.83 5.57 2.22
N ASN A 43 -0.72 5.64 0.89
CA ASN A 43 -1.61 6.48 0.09
C ASN A 43 -3.06 5.96 0.07
N GLU A 44 -3.26 4.64 0.00
CA GLU A 44 -4.58 4.02 0.11
C GLU A 44 -5.22 4.30 1.48
N ASP A 45 -4.45 4.16 2.56
CA ASP A 45 -4.91 4.47 3.92
C ASP A 45 -5.27 5.95 4.08
N TRP A 46 -4.47 6.86 3.52
CA TRP A 46 -4.75 8.30 3.54
C TRP A 46 -6.02 8.64 2.75
N LEU A 47 -6.20 8.07 1.57
CA LEU A 47 -7.43 8.24 0.76
C LEU A 47 -8.65 7.71 1.50
N ASN A 48 -8.55 6.53 2.11
CA ASN A 48 -9.63 5.93 2.87
C ASN A 48 -9.99 6.79 4.09
N ALA A 49 -9.00 7.21 4.87
CA ALA A 49 -9.21 8.08 6.03
C ALA A 49 -9.90 9.40 5.65
N ASN A 50 -9.47 10.05 4.55
CA ASN A 50 -10.04 11.32 4.11
C ASN A 50 -11.40 11.18 3.41
N SER A 51 -11.66 10.04 2.76
CA SER A 51 -12.97 9.76 2.16
C SER A 51 -14.08 9.63 3.20
N ILE A 52 -13.74 9.17 4.41
CA ILE A 52 -14.67 9.04 5.55
C ILE A 52 -14.98 10.42 6.17
N HIS A 53 -14.10 11.42 5.98
CA HIS A 53 -14.21 12.75 6.58
C HIS A 53 -14.94 13.80 5.72
N HIS A 54 -15.49 13.44 4.55
CA HIS A 54 -16.45 14.28 3.84
C HIS A 54 -17.88 13.89 4.19
N PRO A 55 -18.49 14.42 5.28
CA PRO A 55 -19.93 14.50 5.31
C PRO A 55 -20.32 15.41 4.14
N VAL A 56 -20.99 14.83 3.14
CA VAL A 56 -21.70 15.60 2.13
C VAL A 56 -22.65 16.52 2.90
N ARG A 57 -22.26 17.78 3.06
CA ARG A 57 -23.07 18.80 3.70
C ARG A 57 -24.19 19.15 2.72
N SER A 58 -25.16 18.25 2.58
CA SER A 58 -26.48 18.56 2.07
C SER A 58 -27.16 19.45 3.10
N LEU A 59 -26.91 20.75 2.99
CA LEU A 59 -27.82 21.79 3.43
C LEU A 59 -28.01 22.62 2.16
N GLY A 60 -29.00 22.30 1.33
CA GLY A 60 -30.39 22.61 1.67
C GLY A 60 -30.56 24.08 1.30
N SER A 61 -30.87 24.31 0.02
CA SER A 61 -31.32 25.61 -0.47
C SER A 61 -32.66 25.93 0.19
N ASP A 62 -32.69 26.97 1.01
CA ASP A 62 -33.87 27.79 1.29
C ASP A 62 -33.40 29.21 1.68
#